data_AF-A0AAX4ID36-F1
#
_entry.id   AF-A0AAX4ID36-F1
#
_cell.length_a   1.000
_cell.length_b   1.000
_cell.length_c   1.000
_cell.angle_alpha   90.00
_cell.angle_beta   90.00
_cell.angle_gamma   90.00
#
_symmetry.space_group_name_H-M   'P 1'
#
loop_
_entity.id
_entity.type
_entity.pdbx_description
1 polymer ?
#
loop_
_entity_poly.entity_id
_entity_poly.type
_entity_poly.pdbx_seq_one_letter_code
_entity_poly.pdbx_strand_id
1 'polypeptide(L)'
;MPSSLRNILIGLSALTATTYAEHLRVVWSSGSFGAIGGPSGGGTNGGYTGFAILNDAGEAVYDQAYPDDHSPCYNTGDGRTFTIEGDCWDNARVFHCKSDFGGAPETCEVRGHDGTVLGSGTQQKDTDFIGIAIGIDATCVVEFESDGPGCPVDDGNGPLHVTSG
;
A
#
# COMPACT_ATOMS: atom_id res chain seq x y z
N MET A 1 53.97 -15.63 37.59
CA MET A 1 53.16 -16.08 36.45
C MET A 1 51.96 -15.14 36.33
N PRO A 2 51.62 -14.68 35.12
CA PRO A 2 50.72 -13.55 34.81
C PRO A 2 49.24 -14.02 34.85
N SER A 3 48.16 -13.24 34.82
CA SER A 3 47.81 -12.01 34.10
C SER A 3 46.57 -11.39 34.80
N SER A 4 46.58 -10.10 35.13
CA SER A 4 45.91 -9.01 34.41
C SER A 4 44.37 -9.01 34.49
N LEU A 5 43.85 -8.12 35.36
CA LEU A 5 42.49 -7.58 35.27
C LEU A 5 42.30 -6.93 33.89
N ARG A 6 41.30 -7.35 33.13
CA ARG A 6 40.76 -6.55 32.03
C ARG A 6 39.24 -6.59 32.06
N ASN A 7 38.69 -5.43 32.43
CA ASN A 7 37.29 -5.07 32.44
C ASN A 7 36.61 -5.43 31.12
N ILE A 8 35.55 -6.22 31.19
CA ILE A 8 34.60 -6.42 30.08
C ILE A 8 33.42 -5.49 30.39
N LEU A 9 33.46 -4.28 29.84
CA LEU A 9 32.31 -3.38 29.74
C LEU A 9 31.70 -3.61 28.35
N ILE A 10 30.63 -4.40 28.28
CA ILE A 10 29.81 -4.53 27.09
C ILE A 10 28.84 -3.34 27.10
N GLY A 11 29.15 -2.32 26.30
CA GLY A 11 28.22 -1.25 25.99
C GLY A 11 27.10 -1.79 25.11
N LEU A 12 25.89 -1.87 25.66
CA LEU A 12 24.67 -2.05 24.88
C LEU A 12 24.43 -0.76 24.10
N SER A 13 24.90 -0.70 22.85
CA SER A 13 24.44 0.27 21.87
C SER A 13 23.00 -0.10 21.54
N ALA A 14 22.04 0.49 22.24
CA ALA A 14 20.65 0.46 21.82
C ALA A 14 20.56 1.17 20.47
N LEU A 15 20.49 0.38 19.39
CA LEU A 15 20.11 0.85 18.08
C LEU A 15 18.65 1.30 18.20
N THR A 16 18.43 2.59 18.46
CA THR A 16 17.13 3.20 18.22
C THR A 16 16.92 3.16 16.71
N ALA A 17 16.25 2.12 16.23
CA ALA A 17 15.71 2.11 14.87
C ALA A 17 14.74 3.29 14.81
N THR A 18 15.14 4.36 14.14
CA THR A 18 14.22 5.40 13.71
C THR A 18 13.30 4.71 12.71
N THR A 19 12.11 4.32 13.16
CA THR A 19 11.08 3.76 12.31
C THR A 19 10.57 4.87 11.41
N TYR A 20 11.14 4.97 10.21
CA TYR A 20 10.61 5.87 9.20
C TYR A 20 9.33 5.25 8.65
N ALA A 21 8.25 6.02 8.59
CA ALA A 21 7.08 5.62 7.83
C ALA A 21 7.50 5.34 6.37
N GLU A 22 7.09 4.20 5.85
CA GLU A 22 7.24 3.87 4.44
C GLU A 22 6.12 4.51 3.62
N HIS A 23 6.51 5.11 2.50
CA HIS A 23 5.63 5.71 1.53
C HIS A 23 4.97 4.63 0.66
N LEU A 24 3.65 4.60 0.66
CA LEU A 24 2.84 3.60 0.00
C LEU A 24 1.91 4.22 -1.04
N ARG A 25 1.60 3.44 -2.08
CA ARG A 25 0.67 3.80 -3.14
C ARG A 25 -0.43 2.77 -3.24
N VAL A 26 -1.67 3.22 -3.09
CA VAL A 26 -2.84 2.38 -3.29
C VAL A 26 -3.38 2.61 -4.67
N VAL A 27 -3.60 1.55 -5.42
CA VAL A 27 -4.14 1.61 -6.78
C VAL A 27 -5.47 0.85 -6.81
N TRP A 28 -6.54 1.56 -7.17
CA TRP A 28 -7.79 0.96 -7.61
C TRP A 28 -7.84 0.97 -9.13
N SER A 29 -8.24 -0.14 -9.72
CA SER A 29 -8.32 -0.31 -11.16
C SER A 29 -9.57 -1.10 -11.55
N SER A 30 -10.17 -0.71 -12.67
CA SER A 30 -11.24 -1.50 -13.30
C SER A 30 -10.72 -2.74 -14.05
N GLY A 31 -9.40 -2.90 -14.17
CA GLY A 31 -8.76 -4.04 -14.85
C GLY A 31 -7.33 -4.32 -14.37
N SER A 32 -6.51 -4.93 -15.24
CA SER A 32 -5.11 -5.27 -14.95
C SER A 32 -4.16 -4.09 -15.22
N PHE A 33 -3.22 -3.84 -14.32
CA PHE A 33 -2.23 -2.78 -14.44
C PHE A 33 -0.81 -3.30 -14.14
N GLY A 34 0.19 -2.58 -14.65
CA GLY A 34 1.60 -2.85 -14.36
C GLY A 34 2.15 -1.87 -13.35
N ALA A 35 3.11 -2.30 -12.54
CA ALA A 35 3.99 -1.42 -11.79
C ALA A 35 5.45 -1.64 -12.17
N ILE A 36 6.17 -0.54 -12.23
CA ILE A 36 7.61 -0.49 -12.40
C ILE A 36 8.12 0.34 -11.21
N GLY A 37 9.25 -0.04 -10.64
CA GLY A 37 9.85 0.72 -9.54
C GLY A 37 10.22 2.14 -9.97
N GLY A 38 10.16 3.08 -9.03
CA GLY A 38 10.50 4.49 -9.30
C GLY A 38 11.95 4.70 -9.76
N PRO A 39 12.33 5.94 -10.15
CA PRO A 39 13.63 6.26 -10.76
C PRO A 39 14.87 5.84 -9.95
N SER A 40 14.71 5.64 -8.64
CA SER A 40 15.74 5.28 -7.67
C SER A 40 15.81 3.78 -7.35
N GLY A 41 14.90 2.95 -7.85
CA GLY A 41 14.80 1.51 -7.55
C GLY A 41 14.87 0.66 -8.81
N GLY A 42 15.73 -0.35 -8.82
CA GLY A 42 15.79 -1.37 -9.88
C GLY A 42 14.60 -2.33 -9.85
N GLY A 43 13.38 -1.80 -9.79
CA GLY A 43 12.15 -2.53 -9.47
C GLY A 43 11.74 -3.56 -10.53
N THR A 44 11.13 -4.62 -10.04
CA THR A 44 10.57 -5.74 -10.81
C THR A 44 9.30 -5.29 -11.52
N ASN A 45 9.08 -5.74 -12.76
CA ASN A 45 7.79 -5.55 -13.44
C ASN A 45 6.73 -6.43 -12.75
N GLY A 46 5.85 -5.83 -11.95
CA GLY A 46 4.71 -6.50 -11.31
C GLY A 46 3.43 -6.29 -12.14
N GLY A 47 2.64 -7.35 -12.33
CA GLY A 47 1.33 -7.28 -12.97
C GLY A 47 0.24 -7.53 -11.94
N TYR A 48 -0.65 -6.56 -11.75
CA TYR A 48 -1.67 -6.55 -10.71
C TYR A 48 -3.07 -6.40 -11.34
N THR A 49 -4.13 -6.69 -10.59
CA THR A 49 -5.51 -6.53 -11.08
C THR A 49 -6.39 -6.03 -9.95
N GLY A 50 -7.30 -5.11 -10.25
CA GLY A 50 -8.32 -4.65 -9.31
C GLY A 50 -7.78 -3.72 -8.23
N PHE A 51 -7.03 -4.24 -7.26
CA PHE A 51 -6.50 -3.46 -6.14
C PHE A 51 -5.14 -3.95 -5.67
N ALA A 52 -4.21 -3.00 -5.51
CA ALA A 52 -2.93 -3.27 -4.88
C ALA A 52 -2.46 -2.10 -4.01
N ILE A 53 -1.66 -2.42 -2.99
CA ILE A 53 -0.87 -1.47 -2.21
C ILE A 53 0.59 -1.74 -2.55
N LEU A 54 1.29 -0.72 -3.02
CA LEU A 54 2.65 -0.81 -3.56
C LEU A 54 3.61 0.02 -2.73
N ASN A 55 4.81 -0.48 -2.52
CA ASN A 55 5.93 0.31 -1.98
C ASN A 55 6.60 1.16 -3.07
N ASP A 56 7.62 1.95 -2.68
CA ASP A 56 8.42 2.75 -3.63
C ASP A 56 9.23 1.93 -4.65
N ALA A 57 9.46 0.65 -4.37
CA ALA A 57 10.08 -0.28 -5.31
C ALA A 57 9.09 -0.83 -6.36
N GLY A 58 7.79 -0.54 -6.23
CA GLY A 58 6.73 -1.07 -7.10
C GLY A 58 6.29 -2.50 -6.75
N GLU A 59 6.76 -3.02 -5.62
CA GLU A 59 6.40 -4.33 -5.10
C GLU A 59 5.09 -4.24 -4.32
N ALA A 60 4.20 -5.21 -4.52
CA ALA A 60 2.96 -5.27 -3.77
C ALA A 60 3.20 -5.74 -2.34
N VAL A 61 2.79 -4.91 -1.38
CA VAL A 61 2.64 -5.31 0.02
C VAL A 61 1.23 -5.87 0.29
N TYR A 62 0.33 -5.68 -0.67
CA TYR A 62 -0.98 -6.32 -0.78
C TYR A 62 -1.43 -6.31 -2.25
N ASP A 63 -1.87 -7.45 -2.79
CA ASP A 63 -2.47 -7.55 -4.13
C ASP A 63 -3.67 -8.50 -4.10
N GLN A 64 -4.87 -7.95 -4.28
CA GLN A 64 -6.11 -8.74 -4.38
C GLN A 64 -7.06 -8.09 -5.38
N ALA A 65 -7.43 -8.85 -6.41
CA ALA A 65 -8.40 -8.39 -7.40
C ALA A 65 -9.81 -8.18 -6.82
N TYR A 66 -10.15 -8.92 -5.77
CA TYR A 66 -11.46 -8.88 -5.13
C TYR A 66 -11.32 -8.89 -3.61
N PRO A 67 -10.91 -7.78 -2.96
CA PRO A 67 -10.83 -7.72 -1.51
C PRO A 67 -12.23 -7.95 -0.92
N ASP A 68 -12.34 -8.90 0.02
CA ASP A 68 -13.61 -9.39 0.59
C ASP A 68 -14.62 -9.83 -0.49
N ASP A 69 -14.17 -10.66 -1.43
CA ASP A 69 -14.96 -11.31 -2.49
C ASP A 69 -15.71 -10.37 -3.46
N HIS A 70 -15.39 -9.07 -3.47
CA HIS A 70 -16.03 -8.08 -4.32
C HIS A 70 -15.02 -7.19 -5.03
N SER A 71 -15.43 -6.59 -6.15
CA SER A 71 -14.61 -5.58 -6.84
C SER A 71 -14.20 -4.49 -5.84
N PRO A 72 -12.96 -3.98 -5.89
CA PRO A 72 -12.52 -2.94 -4.98
C PRO A 72 -13.16 -1.58 -5.27
N CYS A 73 -13.67 -1.39 -6.49
CA CYS A 73 -14.41 -0.21 -6.91
C CYS A 73 -15.56 -0.63 -7.82
N TYR A 74 -16.80 -0.50 -7.35
CA TYR A 74 -17.99 -0.76 -8.16
C TYR A 74 -19.11 0.21 -7.81
N ASN A 75 -20.09 0.28 -8.69
CA ASN A 75 -21.11 1.31 -8.63
C ASN A 75 -22.17 0.97 -7.58
N THR A 76 -21.96 1.47 -6.36
CA THR A 76 -22.94 1.43 -5.27
C THR A 76 -23.11 2.78 -4.62
N GLY A 77 -23.99 3.63 -5.14
CA GLY A 77 -24.36 4.90 -4.49
C GLY A 77 -23.15 5.80 -4.20
N ASP A 78 -22.69 5.78 -2.95
CA ASP A 78 -21.53 6.55 -2.48
C ASP A 78 -20.18 5.86 -2.71
N GLY A 79 -20.16 4.66 -3.30
CA GLY A 79 -18.96 3.86 -3.55
C GLY A 79 -18.90 2.63 -2.64
N ARG A 80 -17.73 2.02 -2.58
CA ARG A 80 -17.45 0.84 -1.78
C ARG A 80 -16.35 1.15 -0.77
N THR A 81 -16.48 0.57 0.42
CA THR A 81 -15.51 0.68 1.51
C THR A 81 -15.14 -0.69 2.02
N PHE A 82 -13.87 -0.92 2.28
CA PHE A 82 -13.38 -2.09 3.00
C PHE A 82 -12.23 -1.71 3.94
N THR A 83 -11.90 -2.58 4.88
CA THR A 83 -10.92 -2.34 5.93
C THR A 83 -9.82 -3.38 5.87
N ILE A 84 -8.56 -2.93 5.88
CA ILE A 84 -7.39 -3.82 5.94
C ILE A 84 -6.66 -3.61 7.27
N GLU A 85 -6.30 -4.72 7.91
CA GLU A 85 -5.48 -4.81 9.11
C GLU A 85 -4.16 -5.52 8.81
N GLY A 86 -3.12 -5.29 9.62
CA GLY A 86 -1.85 -5.99 9.54
C GLY A 86 -0.64 -5.11 9.88
N ASP A 87 0.55 -5.65 9.63
CA ASP A 87 1.81 -5.15 10.22
C ASP A 87 2.34 -3.81 9.66
N CYS A 88 1.67 -3.23 8.65
CA CYS A 88 2.02 -1.92 8.08
C CYS A 88 1.53 -0.72 8.90
N TRP A 89 0.59 -0.95 9.82
CA TRP A 89 -0.03 0.11 10.60
C TRP A 89 -0.49 -0.40 11.96
N ASP A 90 -0.47 0.49 12.95
CA ASP A 90 -0.86 0.14 14.32
C ASP A 90 -2.38 -0.12 14.43
N ASN A 91 -3.15 0.54 13.56
CA ASN A 91 -4.61 0.46 13.53
C ASN A 91 -5.11 0.31 12.10
N ALA A 92 -6.21 -0.44 11.95
CA ALA A 92 -6.86 -0.71 10.67
C ALA A 92 -7.02 0.54 9.78
N ARG A 93 -6.84 0.35 8.47
CA ARG A 93 -7.04 1.41 7.48
C ARG A 93 -8.30 1.14 6.68
N VAL A 94 -8.99 2.22 6.34
CA VAL A 94 -10.25 2.18 5.61
C VAL A 94 -10.01 2.66 4.19
N PHE A 95 -10.37 1.83 3.23
CA PHE A 95 -10.14 2.03 1.80
C PHE A 95 -11.47 2.25 1.14
N HIS A 96 -11.63 3.40 0.50
CA HIS A 96 -12.88 3.79 -0.14
C HIS A 96 -12.64 4.07 -1.62
N CYS A 97 -13.51 3.55 -2.48
CA CYS A 97 -13.53 3.89 -3.89
C CYS A 97 -14.94 4.03 -4.41
N LYS A 98 -15.18 5.12 -5.12
CA LYS A 98 -16.40 5.39 -5.85
C LYS A 98 -16.12 5.29 -7.34
N SER A 99 -16.94 4.50 -8.04
CA SER A 99 -16.86 4.38 -9.49
C SER A 99 -17.91 5.25 -10.18
N ASP A 100 -17.65 5.62 -11.43
CA ASP A 100 -18.63 6.20 -12.33
C ASP A 100 -19.66 5.14 -12.82
N PHE A 101 -20.56 5.56 -13.71
CA PHE A 101 -21.56 4.69 -14.32
C PHE A 101 -20.95 3.55 -15.17
N GLY A 102 -19.77 3.77 -15.74
CA GLY A 102 -19.03 2.76 -16.51
C GLY A 102 -18.29 1.75 -15.65
N GLY A 103 -18.32 1.89 -14.32
CA GLY A 103 -17.56 1.05 -13.39
C GLY A 103 -16.08 1.45 -13.29
N ALA A 104 -15.71 2.59 -13.86
CA ALA A 104 -14.38 3.14 -13.75
C ALA A 104 -14.23 3.90 -12.42
N PRO A 105 -13.13 3.73 -11.66
CA PRO A 105 -12.85 4.57 -10.49
C PRO A 105 -12.97 6.06 -10.82
N GLU A 106 -13.76 6.79 -10.03
CA GLU A 106 -13.98 8.24 -10.13
C GLU A 106 -13.20 8.97 -9.02
N THR A 107 -13.39 8.51 -7.76
CA THR A 107 -12.68 9.02 -6.59
C THR A 107 -12.26 7.87 -5.68
N CYS A 108 -11.11 8.00 -5.03
CA CYS A 108 -10.61 7.02 -4.08
C CYS A 108 -9.99 7.73 -2.87
N GLU A 109 -9.99 7.06 -1.74
CA GLU A 109 -9.55 7.64 -0.48
C GLU A 109 -9.04 6.55 0.47
N VAL A 110 -8.02 6.90 1.23
CA VAL A 110 -7.53 6.10 2.36
C VAL A 110 -7.76 6.90 3.63
N ARG A 111 -8.42 6.29 4.61
CA ARG A 111 -8.64 6.86 5.93
C ARG A 111 -7.96 6.04 7.03
N GLY A 112 -7.57 6.72 8.08
CA GLY A 112 -7.24 6.09 9.36
C GLY A 112 -8.47 5.49 10.02
N HIS A 113 -8.25 4.66 11.04
CA HIS A 113 -9.30 4.05 11.85
C HIS A 113 -10.25 5.09 12.48
N ASP A 114 -9.75 6.27 12.77
CA ASP A 114 -10.48 7.41 13.34
C ASP A 114 -11.32 8.19 12.31
N GLY A 115 -11.28 7.80 11.04
CA GLY A 115 -11.96 8.46 9.93
C GLY A 115 -11.19 9.65 9.34
N THR A 116 -9.99 9.95 9.84
CA THR A 116 -9.10 10.98 9.27
C THR A 116 -8.66 10.56 7.87
N VAL A 117 -8.76 11.48 6.90
CA VAL A 117 -8.29 11.22 5.54
C VAL A 117 -6.76 11.29 5.51
N LEU A 118 -6.13 10.17 5.15
CA LEU A 118 -4.68 10.05 5.00
C LEU A 118 -4.24 10.42 3.58
N GLY A 119 -5.10 10.15 2.60
CA GLY A 119 -4.89 10.53 1.21
C GLY A 119 -6.16 10.37 0.40
N SER A 120 -6.24 11.12 -0.71
CA SER A 120 -7.37 11.10 -1.64
C SER A 120 -6.89 11.25 -3.07
N GLY A 121 -7.57 10.61 -4.00
CA GLY A 121 -7.27 10.64 -5.42
C GLY A 121 -8.53 10.75 -6.26
N THR A 122 -8.34 11.20 -7.50
CA THR A 122 -9.36 11.13 -8.55
C THR A 122 -8.87 10.21 -9.66
N GLN A 123 -9.80 9.81 -10.52
CA GLN A 123 -9.50 9.06 -11.73
C GLN A 123 -8.28 9.63 -12.46
N GLN A 124 -7.29 8.78 -12.71
CA GLN A 124 -6.14 9.07 -13.53
C GLN A 124 -6.36 8.53 -14.94
N LYS A 125 -6.02 9.36 -15.92
CA LYS A 125 -6.02 9.02 -17.35
C LYS A 125 -4.61 9.04 -17.96
N ASP A 126 -3.64 9.54 -17.21
CA ASP A 126 -2.24 9.61 -17.62
C ASP A 126 -1.51 8.36 -17.16
N THR A 127 -0.82 7.71 -18.11
CA THR A 127 -0.06 6.47 -17.90
C THR A 127 1.29 6.69 -17.20
N ASP A 128 1.71 7.95 -17.05
CA ASP A 128 3.08 8.31 -16.69
C ASP A 128 3.26 8.67 -15.22
N PHE A 129 2.17 8.73 -14.43
CA PHE A 129 2.18 9.65 -13.29
C PHE A 129 3.05 9.22 -12.11
N ILE A 130 3.43 7.95 -11.89
CA ILE A 130 4.18 7.60 -10.66
C ILE A 130 5.15 6.44 -10.79
N GLY A 131 6.01 6.41 -11.82
CA GLY A 131 7.02 5.33 -12.00
C GLY A 131 6.44 3.94 -12.28
N ILE A 132 5.16 3.75 -12.00
CA ILE A 132 4.30 2.59 -12.22
C ILE A 132 3.65 2.84 -13.57
N ALA A 133 4.08 2.11 -14.61
CA ALA A 133 3.43 2.15 -15.91
C ALA A 133 2.08 1.44 -15.81
N ILE A 134 1.05 2.18 -15.35
CA ILE A 134 -0.32 1.71 -15.28
C ILE A 134 -0.87 1.68 -16.70
N GLY A 135 -0.62 0.58 -17.40
CA GLY A 135 -1.29 0.31 -18.67
C GLY A 135 -2.73 -0.11 -18.41
N ILE A 136 -3.64 0.86 -18.26
CA ILE A 136 -5.05 0.83 -18.67
C ILE A 136 -5.83 2.07 -18.21
N ASP A 137 -6.85 2.41 -19.01
CA ASP A 137 -7.91 3.35 -18.69
C ASP A 137 -8.54 3.05 -17.32
N ALA A 138 -8.94 4.11 -16.60
CA ALA A 138 -9.74 4.02 -15.38
C ALA A 138 -9.02 3.40 -14.16
N THR A 139 -8.02 4.12 -13.65
CA THR A 139 -7.43 3.87 -12.34
C THR A 139 -7.60 5.06 -11.40
N CYS A 140 -7.51 4.82 -10.10
CA CYS A 140 -7.44 5.87 -9.10
C CYS A 140 -6.33 5.52 -8.11
N VAL A 141 -5.45 6.47 -7.83
CA VAL A 141 -4.25 6.26 -7.02
C VAL A 141 -4.25 7.21 -5.83
N VAL A 142 -3.91 6.67 -4.66
CA VAL A 142 -3.69 7.44 -3.43
C VAL A 142 -2.30 7.15 -2.89
N GLU A 143 -1.55 8.19 -2.60
CA GLU A 143 -0.30 8.11 -1.86
C GLU A 143 -0.56 8.37 -0.37
N PHE A 144 0.02 7.56 0.50
CA PHE A 144 -0.08 7.71 1.96
C PHE A 144 1.12 7.08 2.66
N GLU A 145 1.31 7.44 3.93
CA GLU A 145 2.38 6.90 4.77
C GLU A 145 1.86 5.77 5.66
N SER A 146 2.65 4.71 5.80
CA SER A 146 2.47 3.66 6.81
C SER A 146 2.83 4.16 8.23
N ASP A 147 2.55 3.38 9.28
CA ASP A 147 2.97 3.75 10.65
C ASP A 147 4.41 3.33 10.98
N GLY A 148 5.03 2.47 10.15
CA GLY A 148 6.38 1.95 10.36
C GLY A 148 7.10 1.55 9.07
N PRO A 149 8.42 1.30 9.11
CA PRO A 149 9.19 0.99 7.92
C PRO A 149 8.98 -0.47 7.47
N GLY A 150 9.04 -0.70 6.17
CA GLY A 150 9.30 -2.02 5.61
C GLY A 150 8.09 -2.95 5.72
N CYS A 151 6.96 -2.48 5.22
CA CYS A 151 5.81 -3.30 4.93
C CYS A 151 6.25 -4.58 4.20
N PRO A 152 5.99 -5.76 4.76
CA PRO A 152 6.37 -7.00 4.10
C PRO A 152 5.71 -7.11 2.73
N VAL A 153 6.50 -7.46 1.72
CA VAL A 153 5.99 -7.79 0.39
C VAL A 153 5.08 -9.02 0.53
N ASP A 154 3.94 -8.99 -0.15
CA ASP A 154 2.97 -10.08 -0.13
C ASP A 154 3.52 -11.32 -0.85
N ASP A 155 3.62 -12.44 -0.14
CA ASP A 155 4.06 -13.74 -0.66
C ASP A 155 2.90 -14.75 -0.82
N GLY A 156 1.65 -14.28 -0.72
CA GLY A 156 0.45 -15.10 -0.73
C GLY A 156 -0.07 -15.48 0.66
N ASN A 157 0.67 -15.17 1.72
CA ASN A 157 0.17 -15.11 3.10
C ASN A 157 0.51 -13.74 3.72
N GLY A 158 0.48 -12.68 2.91
CA GLY A 158 0.89 -11.34 3.30
C GLY A 158 0.32 -10.90 4.66
N PRO A 159 1.05 -10.04 5.39
CA PRO A 159 0.67 -9.59 6.73
C PRO A 159 -0.66 -8.80 6.74
N LEU A 160 -1.06 -8.30 5.57
CA LEU A 160 -2.25 -7.50 5.37
C LEU A 160 -3.45 -8.39 5.00
N HIS A 161 -4.58 -8.19 5.68
CA HIS A 161 -5.81 -8.93 5.44
C HIS A 161 -7.04 -8.04 5.59
N VAL A 162 -8.06 -8.31 4.77
CA VAL A 162 -9.34 -7.60 4.84
C VAL A 162 -10.16 -8.15 6.00
N THR A 163 -10.71 -7.27 6.83
CA THR A 163 -11.52 -7.64 8.00
C THR A 163 -13.01 -7.33 7.83
N SER A 164 -13.36 -6.49 6.85
CA SER A 164 -14.74 -6.20 6.45
C SER A 164 -14.79 -5.48 5.10
N GLY A 165 -15.85 -5.68 4.31
CA GLY A 165 -16.08 -4.95 3.06
C GLY A 165 -17.41 -5.22 2.37
#